data_AF-A0A2T4WXR1-F1
#
_entry.id   AF-A0A2T4WXR1-F1
#
_cell.length_a   1.000
_cell.length_b   1.000
_cell.length_c   1.000
_cell.angle_alpha   90.00
_cell.angle_beta   90.00
_cell.angle_gamma   90.00
#
_symmetry.space_group_name_H-M   'P 1'
#
loop_
_entity.id
_entity.type
_entity.pdbx_description
1 polymer ?
#
loop_
_entity_poly.entity_id
_entity_poly.type
_entity_poly.pdbx_seq_one_letter_code
_entity_poly.pdbx_strand_id
1 'polypeptide(L)'
;NYQDIIRDLNHLPSKINAFETVLLNTTIKRKEVAKISIQFAQNNLNIFDAFYQADLPLRICHNDTKLNNMLFDKTSKKGLCFIDLDTIMKGYFHYDFGDAVRTVVSESNEDEKNLDKIKFNRVLFEKFIGGLTPYTSILTPIEIEFLPIACALMPFMHGLRALTDYLNGNIYYKVNYENQNLDRSQSLFEFTRLALGNQEYIKEIIKRHFNN
;
A
#
# COMPACT_ATOMS: atom_id res chain seq x y z
N ASN A 1 4.84 -27.05 3.67
CA ASN A 1 3.96 -25.99 4.20
C ASN A 1 4.78 -24.74 4.45
N TYR A 2 4.60 -23.69 3.65
CA TYR A 2 5.20 -22.38 3.92
C TYR A 2 4.57 -21.79 5.19
N GLN A 3 5.41 -21.38 6.14
CA GLN A 3 5.03 -20.68 7.37
C GLN A 3 5.25 -19.19 7.20
N ASP A 4 4.44 -18.37 7.86
CA ASP A 4 4.60 -16.92 7.84
C ASP A 4 5.86 -16.54 8.62
N ILE A 5 6.74 -15.79 7.98
CA ILE A 5 7.98 -15.29 8.59
C ILE A 5 7.64 -14.17 9.58
N ILE A 6 6.75 -13.27 9.17
CA ILE A 6 6.25 -12.17 10.00
C ILE A 6 4.73 -12.25 10.02
N ARG A 7 4.18 -12.72 11.13
CA ARG A 7 2.74 -12.86 11.32
C ARG A 7 2.02 -11.53 11.07
N ASP A 8 0.94 -11.59 10.30
CA ASP A 8 0.04 -10.47 10.00
C ASP A 8 0.73 -9.26 9.34
N LEU A 9 1.89 -9.40 8.68
CA LEU A 9 2.65 -8.27 8.11
C LEU A 9 1.76 -7.33 7.28
N ASN A 10 1.11 -7.88 6.25
CA ASN A 10 0.19 -7.20 5.36
C ASN A 10 -1.25 -7.63 5.64
N HIS A 11 -1.70 -7.54 6.90
CA HIS A 11 -3.07 -7.87 7.28
C HIS A 11 -3.75 -6.67 7.91
N LEU A 12 -4.55 -5.94 7.11
CA LEU A 12 -5.18 -4.69 7.56
C LEU A 12 -6.05 -4.86 8.81
N PRO A 13 -6.89 -5.90 8.97
CA PRO A 13 -7.68 -6.07 10.19
C PRO A 13 -6.81 -6.10 11.46
N SER A 14 -5.67 -6.77 11.44
CA SER A 14 -4.71 -6.73 12.56
C SER A 14 -4.12 -5.33 12.76
N LYS A 15 -3.91 -4.55 11.69
CA LYS A 15 -3.41 -3.16 11.79
C LYS A 15 -4.46 -2.20 12.34
N ILE A 16 -5.73 -2.41 12.02
CA ILE A 16 -6.86 -1.67 12.59
C ILE A 16 -6.92 -1.89 14.10
N ASN A 17 -6.88 -3.16 14.55
CA ASN A 17 -6.88 -3.48 15.98
C ASN A 17 -5.70 -2.83 16.72
N ALA A 18 -4.51 -2.82 16.12
CA ALA A 18 -3.34 -2.16 16.69
C ALA A 18 -3.52 -0.63 16.77
N PHE A 19 -4.06 -0.01 15.71
CA PHE A 19 -4.37 1.41 15.67
C PHE A 19 -5.36 1.80 16.77
N GLU A 20 -6.47 1.08 16.91
CA GLU A 20 -7.50 1.35 17.94
C GLU A 20 -6.93 1.20 19.35
N THR A 21 -6.13 0.15 19.59
CA THR A 21 -5.47 -0.09 20.88
C THR A 21 -4.53 1.07 21.25
N VAL A 22 -3.70 1.52 20.31
CA VAL A 22 -2.79 2.65 20.54
C VAL A 22 -3.57 3.95 20.72
N LEU A 23 -4.64 4.16 19.95
CA LEU A 23 -5.48 5.35 20.04
C LEU A 23 -6.12 5.50 21.42
N LEU A 24 -6.46 4.40 22.11
CA LEU A 24 -6.96 4.47 23.49
C LEU A 24 -5.89 4.94 24.49
N ASN A 25 -4.64 4.53 24.28
CA ASN A 25 -3.55 4.70 25.26
C ASN A 25 -2.61 5.88 24.98
N THR A 26 -2.68 6.48 23.78
CA THR A 26 -1.81 7.59 23.40
C THR A 26 -2.17 8.90 24.11
N THR A 27 -1.20 9.82 24.20
CA THR A 27 -1.36 11.12 24.87
C THR A 27 -2.34 12.04 24.15
N ILE A 28 -3.05 12.89 24.90
CA ILE A 28 -3.95 13.93 24.35
C ILE A 28 -3.21 14.82 23.33
N LYS A 29 -1.96 15.22 23.63
CA LYS A 29 -1.15 16.05 22.73
C LYS A 29 -0.98 15.39 21.35
N ARG A 30 -0.63 14.09 21.30
CA ARG A 30 -0.47 13.36 20.03
C ARG A 30 -1.81 13.20 19.30
N LYS A 31 -2.92 12.99 20.01
CA LYS A 31 -4.27 12.95 19.41
C LYS A 31 -4.63 14.27 18.73
N GLU A 32 -4.39 15.39 19.39
CA GLU A 32 -4.69 16.71 18.83
C GLU A 32 -3.83 17.01 17.59
N VAL A 33 -2.52 16.72 17.65
CA VAL A 33 -1.62 16.94 16.50
C VAL A 33 -2.00 16.04 15.31
N ALA A 34 -2.37 14.78 15.56
CA ALA A 34 -2.72 13.81 14.52
C ALA A 34 -4.23 13.76 14.19
N LYS A 35 -5.03 14.73 14.67
CA LYS A 35 -6.51 14.70 14.61
C LYS A 35 -7.05 14.44 13.21
N ILE A 36 -6.48 15.11 12.20
CA ILE A 36 -6.89 14.95 10.79
C ILE A 36 -6.61 13.53 10.29
N SER A 37 -5.41 13.00 10.56
CA SER A 37 -5.02 11.64 10.16
C SER A 37 -5.84 10.57 10.89
N ILE A 38 -6.15 10.77 12.17
CA ILE A 38 -7.03 9.88 12.95
C ILE A 38 -8.43 9.85 12.33
N GLN A 39 -9.01 11.01 12.03
CA GLN A 39 -10.33 11.10 11.42
C GLN A 39 -10.35 10.42 10.03
N PHE A 40 -9.32 10.64 9.23
CA PHE A 40 -9.19 9.98 7.93
C PHE A 40 -9.12 8.46 8.11
N ALA A 41 -8.28 7.95 9.00
CA ALA A 41 -8.19 6.52 9.27
C ALA A 41 -9.55 5.93 9.65
N GLN A 42 -10.22 6.51 10.65
CA GLN A 42 -11.52 6.06 11.16
C GLN A 42 -12.61 6.05 10.09
N ASN A 43 -12.65 7.06 9.21
CA ASN A 43 -13.63 7.14 8.14
C ASN A 43 -13.43 6.10 7.02
N ASN A 44 -12.26 5.48 6.93
CA ASN A 44 -11.88 4.62 5.82
C ASN A 44 -11.57 3.16 6.24
N LEU A 45 -11.70 2.79 7.52
CA LEU A 45 -11.35 1.44 8.03
C LEU A 45 -12.08 0.31 7.27
N ASN A 46 -13.36 0.51 6.97
CA ASN A 46 -14.24 -0.54 6.42
C ASN A 46 -14.29 -0.58 4.89
N ILE A 47 -13.59 0.33 4.20
CA ILE A 47 -13.61 0.40 2.72
C ILE A 47 -13.08 -0.89 2.09
N PHE A 48 -12.24 -1.61 2.82
CA PHE A 48 -11.56 -2.82 2.34
C PHE A 48 -12.23 -4.12 2.80
N ASP A 49 -13.37 -4.06 3.49
CA ASP A 49 -14.03 -5.27 4.05
C ASP A 49 -14.36 -6.29 2.96
N ALA A 50 -14.87 -5.83 1.81
CA ALA A 50 -15.18 -6.69 0.68
C ALA A 50 -13.94 -7.45 0.16
N PHE A 51 -12.74 -6.86 0.25
CA PHE A 51 -11.50 -7.54 -0.13
C PHE A 51 -11.16 -8.69 0.82
N TYR A 52 -11.34 -8.50 2.13
CA TYR A 52 -11.07 -9.54 3.14
C TYR A 52 -12.17 -10.59 3.24
N GLN A 53 -13.37 -10.29 2.74
CA GLN A 53 -14.49 -11.23 2.64
C GLN A 53 -14.50 -12.00 1.31
N ALA A 54 -13.73 -11.54 0.32
CA ALA A 54 -13.60 -12.22 -0.96
C ALA A 54 -12.81 -13.53 -0.79
N ASP A 55 -13.25 -14.58 -1.50
CA ASP A 55 -12.54 -15.87 -1.56
C ASP A 55 -11.34 -15.76 -2.51
N LEU A 56 -10.37 -14.92 -2.13
CA LEU A 56 -9.16 -14.67 -2.92
C LEU A 56 -8.15 -15.81 -2.72
N PRO A 57 -7.49 -16.28 -3.80
CA PRO A 57 -6.50 -17.33 -3.68
C PRO A 57 -5.25 -16.84 -2.96
N LEU A 58 -4.76 -17.64 -2.01
CA LEU A 58 -3.46 -17.41 -1.39
C LEU A 58 -2.33 -17.76 -2.36
N ARG A 59 -1.33 -16.88 -2.43
CA ARG A 59 -0.11 -17.05 -3.24
C ARG A 59 1.14 -16.92 -2.40
N ILE A 60 2.27 -17.30 -2.96
CA ILE A 60 3.57 -16.89 -2.44
C ILE A 60 3.83 -15.48 -2.99
N CYS A 61 3.96 -14.51 -2.10
CA CYS A 61 4.14 -13.10 -2.39
C CYS A 61 5.47 -12.62 -1.81
N HIS A 62 6.00 -11.55 -2.38
CA HIS A 62 7.17 -10.85 -1.86
C HIS A 62 6.83 -10.02 -0.61
N ASN A 63 5.62 -9.45 -0.55
CA ASN A 63 5.10 -8.60 0.53
C ASN A 63 5.81 -7.26 0.76
N ASP A 64 6.80 -6.89 -0.05
CA ASP A 64 7.52 -5.60 -0.02
C ASP A 64 8.10 -5.25 -1.41
N THR A 65 7.20 -5.04 -2.37
CA THR A 65 7.50 -4.82 -3.80
C THR A 65 7.70 -3.35 -4.14
N LYS A 66 8.05 -2.50 -3.17
CA LYS A 66 8.45 -1.12 -3.42
C LYS A 66 9.52 -1.04 -4.51
N LEU A 67 9.49 0.01 -5.34
CA LEU A 67 10.42 0.17 -6.46
C LEU A 67 11.91 0.03 -6.07
N ASN A 68 12.28 0.47 -4.87
CA ASN A 68 13.66 0.36 -4.36
C ASN A 68 14.13 -1.09 -4.15
N ASN A 69 13.20 -2.04 -4.07
CA ASN A 69 13.49 -3.48 -3.98
C ASN A 69 13.56 -4.15 -5.36
N MET A 70 13.45 -3.40 -6.46
CA MET A 70 13.60 -3.89 -7.83
C MET A 70 14.93 -3.41 -8.43
N LEU A 71 15.81 -4.35 -8.79
CA LEU A 71 17.05 -4.02 -9.48
C LEU A 71 16.86 -3.99 -11.00
N PHE A 72 17.45 -2.97 -11.63
CA PHE A 72 17.45 -2.80 -13.08
C PHE A 72 18.87 -2.76 -13.61
N ASP A 73 19.07 -3.35 -14.78
CA ASP A 73 20.34 -3.29 -15.48
C ASP A 73 20.67 -1.84 -15.87
N LYS A 74 21.90 -1.40 -15.60
CA LYS A 74 22.29 0.01 -15.80
C LYS A 74 22.25 0.42 -17.27
N THR A 75 22.52 -0.51 -18.18
CA THR A 75 22.65 -0.25 -19.62
C THR A 75 21.32 -0.45 -20.35
N SER A 76 20.76 -1.65 -20.27
CA SER A 76 19.55 -2.06 -20.98
C SER A 76 18.25 -1.60 -20.31
N LYS A 77 18.32 -1.16 -19.04
CA LYS A 77 17.15 -0.79 -18.21
C LYS A 77 16.14 -1.91 -17.98
N LYS A 78 16.49 -3.16 -18.30
CA LYS A 78 15.66 -4.33 -18.01
C LYS A 78 15.69 -4.65 -16.52
N GLY A 79 14.57 -5.14 -15.99
CA GLY A 79 14.53 -5.69 -14.64
C GLY A 79 15.45 -6.90 -14.52
N LEU A 80 16.24 -6.95 -13.44
CA LEU A 80 17.18 -8.03 -13.13
C LEU A 80 16.55 -9.00 -12.13
N CYS A 81 16.20 -8.50 -10.95
CA CYS A 81 15.62 -9.29 -9.87
C CYS A 81 15.02 -8.40 -8.79
N PHE A 82 14.26 -9.03 -7.90
CA PHE A 82 13.92 -8.48 -6.60
C PHE A 82 15.05 -8.71 -5.59
N ILE A 83 15.18 -7.80 -4.64
CA ILE A 83 16.01 -7.93 -3.43
C ILE A 83 15.11 -7.84 -2.19
N ASP A 84 15.69 -7.96 -0.98
CA ASP A 84 14.92 -7.88 0.28
C ASP A 84 13.88 -9.02 0.41
N LEU A 85 14.39 -10.26 0.36
CA LEU A 85 13.56 -11.47 0.27
C LEU A 85 13.04 -11.98 1.63
N ASP A 86 13.28 -11.22 2.71
CA ASP A 86 12.97 -11.61 4.09
C ASP A 86 11.46 -11.69 4.36
N THR A 87 10.64 -11.10 3.50
CA THR A 87 9.19 -11.04 3.60
C THR A 87 8.47 -11.97 2.61
N ILE A 88 9.20 -12.88 1.93
CA ILE A 88 8.59 -13.89 1.08
C ILE A 88 7.79 -14.89 1.92
N MET A 89 6.47 -14.85 1.79
CA MET A 89 5.55 -15.74 2.48
C MET A 89 4.18 -15.74 1.81
N LYS A 90 3.20 -16.45 2.41
CA LYS A 90 1.84 -16.47 1.88
C LYS A 90 1.20 -15.09 1.97
N GLY A 91 0.43 -14.72 0.96
CA GLY A 91 -0.34 -13.48 0.91
C GLY A 91 -1.31 -13.46 -0.26
N TYR A 92 -1.88 -12.29 -0.53
CA TYR A 92 -2.64 -12.05 -1.76
C TYR A 92 -1.77 -11.31 -2.76
N PHE A 93 -1.93 -11.61 -4.05
CA PHE A 93 -1.22 -10.90 -5.12
C PHE A 93 -1.39 -9.37 -5.02
N HIS A 94 -2.56 -8.94 -4.54
CA HIS A 94 -2.93 -7.55 -4.32
C HIS A 94 -1.99 -6.79 -3.38
N TYR A 95 -1.32 -7.47 -2.44
CA TYR A 95 -0.33 -6.83 -1.58
C TYR A 95 0.89 -6.40 -2.39
N ASP A 96 1.44 -7.31 -3.20
CA ASP A 96 2.57 -7.05 -4.09
C ASP A 96 2.20 -6.03 -5.18
N PHE A 97 1.00 -6.16 -5.74
CA PHE A 97 0.52 -5.22 -6.75
C PHE A 97 0.33 -3.82 -6.19
N GLY A 98 -0.38 -3.68 -5.07
CA GLY A 98 -0.68 -2.39 -4.46
C GLY A 98 0.58 -1.68 -3.93
N ASP A 99 1.55 -2.42 -3.39
CA ASP A 99 2.79 -1.83 -2.86
C ASP A 99 3.73 -1.37 -3.98
N ALA A 100 3.78 -2.12 -5.10
CA ALA A 100 4.44 -1.65 -6.31
C ALA A 100 3.77 -0.39 -6.87
N VAL A 101 2.43 -0.38 -7.03
CA VAL A 101 1.69 0.79 -7.51
C VAL A 101 1.97 2.03 -6.67
N ARG A 102 1.92 1.88 -5.34
CA ARG A 102 2.15 2.97 -4.38
C ARG A 102 3.48 3.70 -4.60
N THR A 103 4.50 2.99 -5.07
CA THR A 103 5.87 3.54 -5.24
C THR A 103 6.24 3.85 -6.69
N VAL A 104 5.65 3.14 -7.66
CA VAL A 104 5.88 3.38 -9.09
C VAL A 104 5.03 4.54 -9.61
N VAL A 105 3.82 4.72 -9.08
CA VAL A 105 2.84 5.70 -9.57
C VAL A 105 2.92 7.03 -8.81
N SER A 106 3.55 7.03 -7.63
CA SER A 106 3.85 8.25 -6.88
C SER A 106 5.21 8.81 -7.30
N GLU A 107 5.25 10.07 -7.70
CA GLU A 107 6.51 10.80 -7.95
C GLU A 107 7.07 11.45 -6.67
N SER A 108 6.30 11.43 -5.59
CA SER A 108 6.66 12.01 -4.30
C SER A 108 7.20 10.94 -3.35
N ASN A 109 8.09 11.36 -2.45
CA ASN A 109 8.57 10.51 -1.35
C ASN A 109 7.42 10.11 -0.42
N GLU A 110 7.56 8.96 0.25
CA GLU A 110 6.55 8.46 1.19
C GLU A 110 6.30 9.38 2.37
N ASP A 111 7.25 10.23 2.76
CA ASP A 111 7.15 11.24 3.81
C ASP A 111 7.17 12.69 3.28
N GLU A 112 6.67 12.89 2.05
CA GLU A 112 6.45 14.22 1.48
C GLU A 112 5.49 15.05 2.36
N LYS A 113 5.94 16.26 2.71
CA LYS A 113 5.21 17.18 3.60
C LYS A 113 4.24 18.06 2.84
N ASN A 114 4.55 18.37 1.58
CA ASN A 114 3.67 19.12 0.72
C ASN A 114 2.73 18.17 -0.03
N LEU A 115 1.53 17.99 0.53
CA LEU A 115 0.51 17.10 -0.02
C LEU A 115 0.10 17.44 -1.46
N ASP A 116 0.22 18.70 -1.89
CA ASP A 116 -0.11 19.12 -3.26
C ASP A 116 0.83 18.53 -4.33
N LYS A 117 1.99 18.04 -3.92
CA LYS A 117 2.92 17.32 -4.81
C LYS A 117 2.54 15.86 -5.04
N ILE A 118 1.73 15.30 -4.14
CA ILE A 118 1.33 13.91 -4.20
C ILE A 118 0.29 13.77 -5.29
N LYS A 119 0.57 12.90 -6.26
CA LYS A 119 -0.26 12.70 -7.44
C LYS A 119 -0.34 11.23 -7.75
N PHE A 120 -1.50 10.80 -8.24
CA PHE A 120 -1.64 9.52 -8.92
C PHE A 120 -1.24 9.72 -10.38
N ASN A 121 0.00 9.36 -10.74
CA ASN A 121 0.47 9.54 -12.11
C ASN A 121 -0.14 8.48 -13.05
N ARG A 122 -1.22 8.87 -13.73
CA ARG A 122 -1.96 8.04 -14.69
C ARG A 122 -1.07 7.44 -15.80
N VAL A 123 -0.08 8.20 -16.29
CA VAL A 123 0.84 7.71 -17.33
C VAL A 123 1.72 6.59 -16.80
N LEU A 124 2.28 6.75 -15.59
CA LEU A 124 3.07 5.69 -14.96
C LEU A 124 2.22 4.47 -14.63
N PHE A 125 0.97 4.67 -14.19
CA PHE A 125 0.04 3.57 -13.94
C PHE A 125 -0.26 2.78 -15.21
N GLU A 126 -0.57 3.42 -16.33
CA GLU A 126 -0.78 2.76 -17.63
C GLU A 126 0.46 1.96 -18.07
N LYS A 127 1.65 2.53 -17.94
CA LYS A 127 2.90 1.82 -18.27
C LYS A 127 3.15 0.62 -17.38
N PHE A 128 2.88 0.75 -16.08
CA PHE A 128 2.98 -0.35 -15.12
C PHE A 128 2.02 -1.49 -15.46
N ILE A 129 0.74 -1.18 -15.72
CA ILE A 129 -0.26 -2.18 -16.12
C ILE A 129 0.11 -2.84 -17.45
N GLY A 130 0.59 -2.07 -18.44
CA GLY A 130 1.04 -2.64 -19.71
C GLY A 130 2.23 -3.59 -19.57
N GLY A 131 3.11 -3.37 -18.58
CA GLY A 131 4.19 -4.29 -18.24
C GLY A 131 3.72 -5.63 -17.64
N LEU A 132 2.52 -5.67 -17.07
CA LEU A 132 1.93 -6.88 -16.47
C LEU A 132 1.12 -7.72 -17.46
N THR A 133 0.74 -7.17 -18.62
CA THR A 133 -0.08 -7.86 -19.64
C THR A 133 0.40 -9.27 -19.99
N PRO A 134 1.71 -9.57 -20.15
CA PRO A 134 2.17 -10.93 -20.46
C PRO A 134 1.89 -11.97 -19.37
N TYR A 135 1.55 -11.53 -18.16
CA TYR A 135 1.38 -12.36 -16.97
C TYR A 135 -0.07 -12.37 -16.45
N THR A 136 -1.04 -11.91 -17.24
CA THR A 136 -2.45 -11.83 -16.79
C THR A 136 -3.10 -13.20 -16.70
N SER A 137 -2.68 -14.16 -17.52
CA SER A 137 -3.24 -15.53 -17.58
C SER A 137 -3.08 -16.34 -16.30
N ILE A 138 -2.20 -15.93 -15.37
CA ILE A 138 -2.04 -16.59 -14.07
C ILE A 138 -2.99 -16.06 -13.00
N LEU A 139 -3.72 -14.97 -13.26
CA LEU A 139 -4.68 -14.36 -12.34
C LEU A 139 -6.10 -14.88 -12.61
N THR A 140 -6.84 -15.13 -11.54
CA THR A 140 -8.25 -15.49 -11.59
C THR A 140 -9.12 -14.24 -11.83
N PRO A 141 -10.37 -14.40 -12.33
CA PRO A 141 -11.28 -13.28 -12.52
C PRO A 141 -11.50 -12.45 -11.24
N ILE A 142 -11.66 -13.11 -10.09
CA ILE A 142 -11.84 -12.43 -8.80
C ILE A 142 -10.58 -11.65 -8.38
N GLU A 143 -9.38 -12.15 -8.69
CA GLU A 143 -8.18 -11.36 -8.42
C GLU A 143 -8.13 -10.09 -9.24
N ILE A 144 -8.45 -10.17 -10.54
CA ILE A 144 -8.49 -9.00 -11.44
C ILE A 144 -9.52 -7.98 -10.96
N GLU A 145 -10.70 -8.44 -10.53
CA GLU A 145 -11.77 -7.60 -9.98
C GLU A 145 -11.32 -6.75 -8.78
N PHE A 146 -10.47 -7.29 -7.92
CA PHE A 146 -9.99 -6.63 -6.71
C PHE A 146 -8.66 -5.85 -6.87
N LEU A 147 -8.00 -5.90 -8.04
CA LEU A 147 -6.80 -5.08 -8.30
C LEU A 147 -7.03 -3.57 -8.11
N PRO A 148 -8.16 -2.97 -8.56
CA PRO A 148 -8.39 -1.54 -8.39
C PRO A 148 -8.34 -1.08 -6.94
N ILE A 149 -8.99 -1.82 -6.03
CA ILE A 149 -9.03 -1.44 -4.61
C ILE A 149 -7.67 -1.65 -3.94
N ALA A 150 -6.87 -2.59 -4.43
CA ALA A 150 -5.51 -2.83 -3.94
C ALA A 150 -4.59 -1.61 -4.10
N CYS A 151 -4.81 -0.78 -5.14
CA CYS A 151 -4.10 0.51 -5.33
C CYS A 151 -4.31 1.48 -4.16
N ALA A 152 -5.42 1.38 -3.44
CA ALA A 152 -5.72 2.17 -2.24
C ALA A 152 -5.40 1.41 -0.94
N LEU A 153 -5.50 0.08 -0.95
CA LEU A 153 -5.29 -0.77 0.24
C LEU A 153 -3.89 -0.64 0.82
N MET A 154 -2.86 -0.82 -0.01
CA MET A 154 -1.48 -0.79 0.45
C MET A 154 -1.04 0.58 0.97
N PRO A 155 -1.28 1.71 0.28
CA PRO A 155 -1.01 3.02 0.85
C PRO A 155 -1.80 3.28 2.13
N PHE A 156 -3.07 2.88 2.20
CA PHE A 156 -3.86 3.04 3.42
C PHE A 156 -3.26 2.25 4.59
N MET A 157 -2.93 0.98 4.38
CA MET A 157 -2.36 0.12 5.41
C MET A 157 -1.00 0.62 5.88
N HIS A 158 -0.12 1.08 4.98
CA HIS A 158 1.17 1.66 5.35
C HIS A 158 0.98 3.00 6.10
N GLY A 159 0.02 3.83 5.66
CA GLY A 159 -0.33 5.07 6.34
C GLY A 159 -0.85 4.82 7.75
N LEU A 160 -1.70 3.81 7.92
CA LEU A 160 -2.24 3.39 9.22
C LEU A 160 -1.13 2.88 10.14
N ARG A 161 -0.19 2.09 9.62
CA ARG A 161 0.99 1.63 10.38
C ARG A 161 1.86 2.80 10.83
N ALA A 162 2.12 3.77 9.94
CA ALA A 162 2.89 4.97 10.28
C ALA A 162 2.17 5.84 11.32
N LEU A 163 0.86 6.06 11.17
CA LEU A 163 0.06 6.78 12.15
C LEU A 163 0.05 6.08 13.50
N THR A 164 -0.14 4.76 13.51
CA THR A 164 -0.12 3.95 14.73
C THR A 164 1.22 4.08 15.44
N ASP A 165 2.33 3.98 14.71
CA ASP A 165 3.66 4.15 15.29
C ASP A 165 3.89 5.56 15.83
N TYR A 166 3.44 6.60 15.11
CA TYR A 166 3.45 7.97 15.63
C TYR A 166 2.67 8.08 16.95
N LEU A 167 1.44 7.58 17.01
CA LEU A 167 0.65 7.62 18.23
C LEU A 167 1.30 6.82 19.37
N ASN A 168 2.06 5.78 19.03
CA ASN A 168 2.79 4.96 19.98
C ASN A 168 4.18 5.51 20.37
N GLY A 169 4.54 6.71 19.90
CA GLY A 169 5.80 7.36 20.27
C GLY A 169 6.98 7.08 19.33
N ASN A 170 6.73 6.61 18.10
CA ASN A 170 7.74 6.25 17.09
C ASN A 170 8.70 5.16 17.56
N ILE A 171 8.17 4.03 18.02
CA ILE A 171 8.98 2.94 18.60
C ILE A 171 9.36 1.86 17.57
N TYR A 172 8.64 1.79 16.45
CA TYR A 172 8.84 0.77 15.43
C TYR A 172 9.71 1.26 14.27
N TYR A 173 9.35 2.38 13.64
CA TYR A 173 10.14 2.97 12.56
C TYR A 173 11.17 3.93 13.11
N LYS A 174 12.39 3.87 12.58
CA LYS A 174 13.40 4.89 12.83
C LYS A 174 12.90 6.23 12.27
N VAL A 175 12.97 7.28 13.09
CA VAL A 175 12.60 8.64 12.72
C VAL A 175 13.77 9.59 12.93
N ASN A 176 13.86 10.60 12.07
CA ASN A 176 14.84 11.69 12.12
C ASN A 176 14.28 12.94 12.81
N TYR A 177 12.95 13.05 12.97
CA TYR A 177 12.27 14.14 13.66
C TYR A 177 10.92 13.68 14.23
N GLU A 178 10.40 14.41 15.22
CA GLU A 178 9.24 14.01 16.04
C GLU A 178 8.01 13.56 15.23
N ASN A 179 7.69 14.28 14.16
CA ASN A 179 6.48 14.08 13.36
C ASN A 179 6.69 13.25 12.08
N GLN A 180 7.86 12.64 11.85
CA GLN A 180 8.13 12.00 10.56
C GLN A 180 7.14 10.89 10.17
N ASN A 181 6.73 10.07 11.13
CA ASN A 181 5.71 9.04 10.88
C ASN A 181 4.31 9.64 10.67
N LEU A 182 4.02 10.81 11.26
CA LEU A 182 2.78 11.53 10.98
C LEU A 182 2.79 12.07 9.56
N ASP A 183 3.87 12.73 9.14
CA ASP A 183 4.06 13.24 7.77
C ASP A 183 3.96 12.08 6.75
N ARG A 184 4.59 10.94 7.05
CA ARG A 184 4.46 9.70 6.25
C ARG A 184 3.01 9.21 6.18
N SER A 185 2.29 9.19 7.30
CA SER A 185 0.88 8.78 7.31
C SER A 185 0.01 9.70 6.45
N GLN A 186 0.25 11.01 6.50
CA GLN A 186 -0.50 12.01 5.73
C GLN A 186 -0.24 11.87 4.24
N SER A 187 1.02 11.68 3.85
CA SER A 187 1.37 11.44 2.45
C SER A 187 0.70 10.18 1.89
N LEU A 188 0.75 9.07 2.63
CA LEU A 188 0.14 7.81 2.24
C LEU A 188 -1.39 7.86 2.22
N PHE A 189 -2.01 8.59 3.14
CA PHE A 189 -3.46 8.83 3.14
C PHE A 189 -3.90 9.74 1.99
N GLU A 190 -3.10 10.72 1.61
CA GLU A 190 -3.36 11.53 0.43
C GLU A 190 -3.28 10.67 -0.85
N PHE A 191 -2.27 9.81 -0.96
CA PHE A 191 -2.22 8.87 -2.08
C PHE A 191 -3.40 7.89 -2.07
N THR A 192 -3.82 7.40 -0.90
CA THR A 192 -5.04 6.58 -0.74
C THR A 192 -6.26 7.32 -1.28
N ARG A 193 -6.46 8.58 -0.89
CA ARG A 193 -7.57 9.43 -1.35
C ARG A 193 -7.57 9.57 -2.86
N LEU A 194 -6.39 9.80 -3.46
CA LEU A 194 -6.23 9.90 -4.91
C LEU A 194 -6.53 8.57 -5.61
N ALA A 195 -6.03 7.44 -5.08
CA ALA A 195 -6.30 6.12 -5.64
C ALA A 195 -7.80 5.75 -5.56
N LEU A 196 -8.48 6.10 -4.46
CA LEU A 196 -9.94 5.95 -4.32
C LEU A 196 -10.69 6.86 -5.31
N GLY A 197 -10.24 8.10 -5.50
CA GLY A 197 -10.83 9.02 -6.48
C GLY A 197 -10.61 8.62 -7.94
N ASN A 198 -9.63 7.74 -8.22
CA ASN A 198 -9.31 7.26 -9.56
C ASN A 198 -9.82 5.83 -9.85
N GLN A 199 -10.67 5.24 -8.99
CA GLN A 199 -11.09 3.83 -9.12
C GLN A 199 -11.68 3.49 -10.49
N GLU A 200 -12.54 4.34 -11.05
CA GLU A 200 -13.14 4.09 -12.37
C GLU A 200 -12.09 4.09 -13.49
N TYR A 201 -11.15 5.03 -13.45
CA TYR A 201 -10.03 5.07 -14.40
C TYR A 201 -9.12 3.84 -14.24
N ILE A 202 -8.80 3.46 -13.00
CA ILE A 202 -7.99 2.28 -12.69
C ILE A 202 -8.63 1.01 -13.24
N LYS A 203 -9.94 0.83 -13.00
CA LYS A 203 -10.73 -0.29 -13.56
C LYS A 203 -10.69 -0.31 -15.07
N GLU A 204 -10.86 0.84 -15.72
CA GLU A 204 -10.83 0.96 -17.19
C GLU A 204 -9.48 0.50 -17.75
N ILE A 205 -8.37 0.97 -17.19
CA ILE A 205 -7.03 0.64 -17.66
C ILE A 205 -6.71 -0.85 -17.43
N ILE A 206 -7.06 -1.40 -16.28
CA ILE A 206 -6.89 -2.84 -16.00
C ILE A 206 -7.70 -3.65 -17.01
N LYS A 207 -8.99 -3.34 -17.18
CA LYS A 207 -9.88 -4.03 -18.12
C LYS A 207 -9.33 -4.01 -19.56
N ARG A 208 -8.82 -2.85 -20.01
CA ARG A 208 -8.26 -2.68 -21.35
C ARG A 208 -7.05 -3.58 -21.62
N HIS A 209 -6.23 -3.85 -20.60
CA HIS A 209 -4.99 -4.61 -20.75
C HIS A 209 -5.15 -6.09 -20.41
N PHE A 210 -6.12 -6.44 -19.55
CA PHE A 210 -6.22 -7.79 -18.98
C PHE A 210 -7.34 -8.63 -19.62
N ASN A 211 -8.26 -8.00 -20.37
CA ASN A 211 -9.33 -8.70 -21.10
C ASN A 211 -9.02 -8.93 -22.59
N ASN A 212 -7.75 -8.90 -22.99
CA ASN A 212 -7.30 -9.28 -24.34
C ASN A 212 -6.92 -10.75 -24.38
#